data_AF-A0A7J8NVN8-F1
#
_entry.id   AF-A0A7J8NVN8-F1
#
_cell.length_a   1.000
_cell.length_b   1.000
_cell.length_c   1.000
_cell.angle_alpha   90.00
_cell.angle_beta   90.00
_cell.angle_gamma   90.00
#
_symmetry.space_group_name_H-M   'P 1'
#
loop_
_entity.id
_entity.type
_entity.pdbx_description
1 polymer ?
#
loop_
_entity_poly.entity_id
_entity_poly.type
_entity_poly.pdbx_seq_one_letter_code
_entity_poly.pdbx_strand_id
1 'polypeptide(L)'
;AVRVEHCERVHVIIAAKRVCIANCRECVFFLGVNQRPLFVGDNHKLQVAPYNTYYSQLEEHLTEVGIVSTINRWDEALSISVIDPHDSLSHPAGVSDAQSESATCLDPDQLTNFLIPNWFENESTGSTKDNPFPLPDAYMTSQQRNVNAISLNEDDKL
;
A
#
# COMPACT_ATOMS: atom_id res chain seq x y z
N ALA A 1 13.43 -8.44 0.30
CA ALA A 1 12.27 -8.31 1.20
C ALA A 1 12.38 -6.94 1.86
N VAL A 2 11.28 -6.21 1.98
CA VAL A 2 11.27 -4.85 2.56
C VAL A 2 10.81 -4.94 4.01
N ARG A 3 11.45 -4.20 4.91
CA ARG A 3 11.04 -4.10 6.31
C ARG A 3 10.91 -2.63 6.69
N VAL A 4 9.76 -2.26 7.26
CA VAL A 4 9.45 -0.90 7.71
C VAL A 4 9.19 -0.98 9.21
N GLU A 5 9.97 -0.24 10.00
CA GLU A 5 9.91 -0.31 11.46
C GLU A 5 9.87 1.08 12.07
N HIS A 6 9.08 1.26 13.14
CA HIS A 6 9.05 2.47 13.96
C HIS A 6 8.79 3.76 13.15
N CYS A 7 7.96 3.66 12.11
CA CYS A 7 7.59 4.80 11.29
C CYS A 7 6.27 5.42 11.78
N GLU A 8 6.19 6.74 11.72
CA GLU A 8 5.02 7.51 12.15
C GLU A 8 4.62 8.50 11.06
N ARG A 9 3.33 8.51 10.69
CA ARG A 9 2.75 9.48 9.73
C ARG A 9 3.47 9.54 8.38
N VAL A 10 3.83 8.39 7.85
CA VAL A 10 4.46 8.28 6.52
C VAL A 10 3.56 7.58 5.51
N HIS A 11 3.70 8.00 4.26
CA HIS A 11 3.13 7.30 3.11
C HIS A 11 4.25 6.55 2.40
N VAL A 12 4.09 5.24 2.24
CA VAL A 12 5.13 4.36 1.70
C VAL A 12 4.57 3.65 0.47
N ILE A 13 5.14 3.94 -0.69
CA ILE A 13 4.80 3.27 -1.96
C ILE A 13 5.92 2.29 -2.29
N ILE A 14 5.61 0.99 -2.33
CA ILE A 14 6.62 -0.05 -2.53
C ILE A 14 6.14 -1.20 -3.41
N ALA A 15 7.04 -1.69 -4.25
CA ALA A 15 6.91 -2.96 -4.97
C ALA A 15 7.95 -3.95 -4.41
N ALA A 16 7.51 -5.11 -3.91
CA ALA A 16 8.41 -6.10 -3.32
C ALA A 16 7.82 -7.51 -3.32
N LYS A 17 8.66 -8.54 -3.40
CA LYS A 17 8.19 -9.94 -3.20
C LYS A 17 7.54 -10.16 -1.83
N ARG A 18 8.10 -9.53 -0.79
CA ARG A 18 7.71 -9.68 0.63
C ARG A 18 7.89 -8.35 1.34
N VAL A 19 6.92 -8.00 2.20
CA VAL A 19 6.98 -6.84 3.09
C VAL A 19 6.66 -7.25 4.53
N CYS A 20 7.39 -6.69 5.48
CA CYS A 20 7.10 -6.76 6.91
C CYS A 20 7.05 -5.35 7.49
N ILE A 21 5.96 -5.03 8.20
CA ILE A 21 5.71 -3.74 8.82
C ILE A 21 5.60 -3.97 10.32
N ALA A 22 6.35 -3.19 11.11
CA ALA A 22 6.35 -3.36 12.55
C ALA A 22 6.39 -2.04 13.32
N ASN A 23 5.62 -1.97 14.40
CA ASN A 23 5.58 -0.82 15.31
C ASN A 23 5.34 0.51 14.58
N CYS A 24 4.49 0.53 13.56
CA CYS A 24 4.20 1.73 12.77
C CYS A 24 2.88 2.37 13.21
N ARG A 25 2.77 3.70 13.09
CA ARG A 25 1.60 4.48 13.52
C ARG A 25 1.12 5.47 12.47
N GLU A 26 -0.18 5.49 12.21
CA GLU A 26 -0.81 6.45 11.29
C GLU A 26 -0.15 6.46 9.90
N CYS A 27 0.28 5.29 9.40
CA CYS A 27 0.98 5.17 8.12
C CYS A 27 0.06 4.59 7.04
N VAL A 28 0.30 5.00 5.79
CA VAL A 28 -0.41 4.50 4.61
C VAL A 28 0.58 3.76 3.71
N PHE A 29 0.27 2.52 3.36
CA PHE A 29 1.13 1.66 2.55
C PHE A 29 0.47 1.33 1.21
N PHE A 30 1.07 1.80 0.11
CA PHE A 30 0.66 1.45 -1.25
C PHE A 30 1.54 0.30 -1.74
N LEU A 31 0.97 -0.90 -1.80
CA LEU A 31 1.71 -2.15 -1.91
C LEU A 31 1.51 -2.83 -3.27
N GLY A 32 2.62 -3.17 -3.91
CA GLY A 32 2.69 -4.10 -5.04
C GLY A 32 3.47 -5.34 -4.62
N VAL A 33 2.79 -6.31 -4.01
CA VAL A 33 3.46 -7.45 -3.35
C VAL A 33 2.96 -8.81 -3.81
N ASN A 34 3.88 -9.74 -4.06
CA ASN A 34 3.54 -11.11 -4.48
C ASN A 34 3.12 -12.02 -3.33
N GLN A 35 3.48 -11.65 -2.10
CA GLN A 35 3.12 -12.37 -0.88
C GLN A 35 2.38 -11.46 0.09
N ARG A 36 1.58 -12.08 0.96
CA ARG A 36 0.80 -11.43 2.02
C ARG A 36 1.69 -10.47 2.85
N PRO A 37 1.33 -9.19 2.98
CA PRO A 37 2.00 -8.28 3.90
C PRO A 37 1.96 -8.80 5.33
N LEU A 38 3.09 -8.73 6.04
CA LEU A 38 3.15 -9.10 7.46
C LEU A 38 3.12 -7.84 8.32
N PHE A 39 2.22 -7.78 9.29
CA PHE A 39 2.15 -6.74 10.31
C PHE A 39 2.50 -7.34 11.67
N VAL A 40 3.53 -6.80 12.34
CA VAL A 40 4.06 -7.38 13.58
C VAL A 40 4.16 -6.30 14.66
N GLY A 41 3.81 -6.64 15.90
CA GLY A 41 3.96 -5.71 17.03
C GLY A 41 2.86 -4.65 17.14
N ASP A 42 3.18 -3.51 17.76
CA ASP A 42 2.22 -2.46 18.12
C ASP A 42 1.97 -1.51 16.94
N ASN A 43 1.06 -1.92 16.06
CA ASN A 43 0.66 -1.12 14.91
C ASN A 43 -0.67 -0.40 15.20
N HIS A 44 -0.74 0.88 14.86
CA HIS A 44 -1.93 1.69 15.13
C HIS A 44 -2.36 2.51 13.91
N LYS A 45 -3.65 2.47 13.57
CA LYS A 45 -4.25 3.22 12.44
C LYS A 45 -3.45 3.07 11.14
N LEU A 46 -3.08 1.84 10.81
CA LEU A 46 -2.41 1.55 9.54
C LEU A 46 -3.43 1.39 8.42
N GLN A 47 -3.08 1.91 7.25
CA GLN A 47 -3.86 1.76 6.03
C GLN A 47 -3.05 1.06 4.95
N VAL A 48 -3.68 0.17 4.19
CA VAL A 48 -3.12 -0.50 3.02
C VAL A 48 -3.92 -0.17 1.78
N ALA A 49 -3.23 0.00 0.66
CA ALA A 49 -3.80 0.32 -0.62
C ALA A 49 -3.04 -0.44 -1.71
N PRO A 50 -3.65 -0.65 -2.89
CA PRO A 50 -2.90 -1.16 -4.02
C PRO A 50 -1.84 -0.15 -4.47
N TYR A 51 -0.76 -0.66 -5.07
CA TYR A 51 0.26 0.17 -5.73
C TYR A 51 -0.38 1.13 -6.74
N ASN A 52 -0.01 2.41 -6.70
CA ASN A 52 -0.71 3.52 -7.37
C ASN A 52 0.23 4.43 -8.18
N THR A 53 1.37 3.92 -8.63
CA THR A 53 2.35 4.70 -9.37
C THR A 53 2.99 3.87 -10.46
N TYR A 54 3.65 4.51 -11.43
CA TYR A 54 4.50 3.85 -12.40
C TYR A 54 5.54 4.84 -12.93
N TYR A 55 6.64 4.30 -13.44
CA TYR A 55 7.64 5.02 -14.21
C TYR A 55 8.05 4.15 -15.40
N SER A 56 8.69 4.76 -16.40
CA SER A 56 8.94 4.14 -17.72
C SER A 56 9.64 2.77 -17.63
N GLN A 57 10.60 2.60 -16.73
CA GLN A 57 11.39 1.37 -16.57
C GLN A 57 10.85 0.39 -15.51
N LEU A 58 9.67 0.66 -14.93
CA LEU A 58 9.16 -0.12 -13.80
C LEU A 58 9.06 -1.61 -14.13
N GLU A 59 8.48 -2.00 -15.27
CA GLU A 59 8.33 -3.42 -15.64
C GLU A 59 9.67 -4.16 -15.76
N GLU A 60 10.69 -3.49 -16.31
CA GLU A 60 12.04 -4.06 -16.45
C GLU A 60 12.65 -4.30 -15.07
N HIS A 61 12.61 -3.30 -14.19
CA HIS A 61 13.09 -3.44 -12.82
C HIS A 61 12.33 -4.50 -12.02
N LEU A 62 11.00 -4.59 -12.18
CA LEU A 62 10.19 -5.65 -11.56
C LEU A 62 10.64 -7.03 -12.04
N THR A 63 10.87 -7.19 -13.35
CA THR A 63 11.33 -8.43 -13.96
C THR A 63 12.73 -8.81 -13.46
N GLU A 64 13.65 -7.85 -13.39
CA GLU A 64 15.03 -8.05 -12.91
C GLU A 64 15.06 -8.57 -11.48
N VAL A 65 14.24 -7.99 -10.59
CA VAL A 65 14.14 -8.44 -9.19
C VAL A 65 13.17 -9.63 -9.01
N GLY A 66 12.53 -10.07 -10.10
CA GLY A 66 11.58 -11.19 -10.19
C GLY A 66 10.25 -10.95 -9.47
N ILE A 67 9.81 -9.70 -9.33
CA ILE A 67 8.46 -9.34 -8.89
C ILE A 67 7.51 -9.55 -10.07
N VAL A 68 6.50 -10.38 -9.88
CA VAL A 68 5.47 -10.64 -10.90
C VAL A 68 4.36 -9.61 -10.74
N SER A 69 4.22 -8.69 -11.70
CA SER A 69 3.23 -7.61 -11.66
C SER A 69 1.78 -8.11 -11.64
N THR A 70 1.50 -9.26 -12.26
CA THR A 70 0.17 -9.87 -12.29
C THR A 70 -0.30 -10.42 -10.94
N ILE A 71 0.61 -10.59 -9.98
CA ILE A 71 0.28 -11.10 -8.63
C ILE A 71 0.42 -9.95 -7.64
N ASN A 72 -0.71 -9.46 -7.16
CA ASN A 72 -0.75 -8.45 -6.11
C ASN A 72 -1.64 -8.92 -4.95
N ARG A 73 -1.04 -9.19 -3.78
CA ARG A 73 -1.68 -9.69 -2.56
C ARG A 73 -1.69 -8.67 -1.44
N TRP A 74 -1.82 -7.40 -1.79
CA TRP A 74 -1.77 -6.28 -0.85
C TRP A 74 -2.91 -6.30 0.18
N ASP A 75 -4.06 -6.87 -0.19
CA ASP A 75 -5.30 -6.99 0.58
C ASP A 75 -5.30 -8.20 1.55
N GLU A 76 -4.44 -9.18 1.30
CA GLU A 76 -4.30 -10.37 2.15
C GLU A 76 -3.34 -10.13 3.34
N ALA A 77 -3.46 -8.98 4.02
CA ALA A 77 -2.61 -8.60 5.15
C ALA A 77 -2.71 -9.60 6.32
N LEU A 78 -1.57 -10.08 6.82
CA LEU A 78 -1.49 -10.97 7.97
C LEU A 78 -0.91 -10.22 9.18
N SER A 79 -1.72 -10.02 10.20
CA SER A 79 -1.29 -9.47 11.49
C SER A 79 -0.82 -10.60 12.43
N ILE A 80 0.39 -10.46 12.94
CA ILE A 80 0.99 -11.31 13.95
C ILE A 80 1.00 -10.49 15.24
N SER A 81 0.00 -10.71 16.09
CA SER A 81 0.00 -10.13 17.43
C SER A 81 1.13 -10.77 18.25
N VAL A 82 1.76 -9.98 19.11
CA VAL A 82 2.54 -10.54 20.21
C VAL A 82 1.53 -11.13 21.17
N ILE A 83 1.28 -12.43 21.04
CA ILE A 83 0.52 -13.20 22.04
C ILE A 83 1.41 -13.16 23.28
N ASP A 84 1.04 -12.39 24.31
CA ASP A 84 1.70 -12.48 25.60
C ASP A 84 1.42 -13.87 26.17
N PRO A 85 2.43 -14.76 26.29
CA PRO A 85 2.23 -16.09 26.86
C PRO A 85 1.86 -16.02 28.35
N HIS A 86 2.01 -14.86 29.00
CA HIS A 86 1.67 -14.64 30.41
C HIS A 86 0.24 -14.13 30.64
N ASP A 87 -0.58 -13.88 29.61
CA ASP A 87 -1.99 -13.50 29.78
C ASP A 87 -2.92 -14.71 30.03
N SER A 88 -2.37 -15.73 30.69
CA SER A 88 -3.15 -16.75 31.37
C SER A 88 -3.33 -16.29 32.81
N LEU A 89 -4.37 -15.49 33.10
CA LEU A 89 -5.21 -15.49 34.32
C LEU A 89 -6.02 -14.19 34.48
N SER A 90 -7.29 -14.25 34.09
CA SER A 90 -8.46 -13.89 34.90
C SER A 90 -8.42 -12.61 35.77
N HIS A 91 -8.95 -11.49 35.27
CA HIS A 91 -9.67 -10.53 36.12
C HIS A 91 -10.86 -9.88 35.37
N PRO A 92 -12.09 -9.85 35.93
CA PRO A 92 -13.30 -9.34 35.28
C PRO A 92 -13.45 -7.81 35.35
N ALA A 93 -12.40 -7.07 35.68
CA ALA A 93 -12.45 -5.62 35.86
C ALA A 93 -11.37 -4.95 34.99
N GLY A 94 -11.80 -4.47 33.82
CA GLY A 94 -11.07 -3.49 33.01
C GLY A 94 -9.88 -4.04 32.22
N VAL A 95 -10.13 -4.46 30.99
CA VAL A 95 -9.07 -4.54 29.97
C VAL A 95 -9.67 -4.00 28.68
N SER A 96 -9.50 -2.69 28.48
CA SER A 96 -9.63 -2.08 27.17
C SER A 96 -8.23 -2.06 26.55
N ASP A 97 -8.17 -2.58 25.33
CA ASP A 97 -7.25 -2.18 24.27
C ASP A 97 -5.78 -2.64 24.34
N ALA A 98 -5.56 -3.85 23.81
CA ALA A 98 -4.38 -4.15 23.00
C ALA A 98 -4.67 -5.31 22.01
N GLN A 99 -5.83 -5.31 21.36
CA GLN A 99 -5.96 -6.08 20.13
C GLN A 99 -5.09 -5.37 19.09
N SER A 100 -4.06 -6.06 18.59
CA SER A 100 -3.27 -5.60 17.44
C SER A 100 -4.24 -5.18 16.34
N GLU A 101 -4.34 -3.87 16.09
CA GLU A 101 -5.22 -3.32 15.09
C GLU A 101 -4.72 -3.81 13.73
N SER A 102 -5.56 -4.59 13.03
CA SER A 102 -5.20 -5.04 11.69
C SER A 102 -5.27 -3.85 10.74
N ALA A 103 -4.34 -3.78 9.79
CA ALA A 103 -4.32 -2.69 8.82
C ALA A 103 -5.66 -2.64 8.05
N THR A 104 -6.20 -1.44 7.91
CA THR A 104 -7.48 -1.20 7.22
C THR A 104 -7.21 -0.90 5.75
N CYS A 105 -8.12 -1.25 4.84
CA CYS A 105 -7.98 -0.84 3.46
C CYS A 105 -8.25 0.67 3.32
N LEU A 106 -7.41 1.37 2.56
CA LEU A 106 -7.60 2.78 2.23
C LEU A 106 -8.90 2.94 1.43
N ASP A 107 -9.66 3.99 1.70
CA ASP A 107 -10.87 4.29 0.95
C ASP A 107 -10.55 4.48 -0.56
N PRO A 108 -11.28 3.82 -1.48
CA PRO A 108 -11.07 3.97 -2.92
C PRO A 108 -11.10 5.41 -3.42
N ASP A 109 -11.90 6.28 -2.81
CA ASP A 109 -12.02 7.69 -3.20
C ASP A 109 -10.79 8.50 -2.78
N GLN A 110 -10.02 8.01 -1.80
CA GLN A 110 -8.74 8.61 -1.37
C GLN A 110 -7.54 8.11 -2.19
N LEU A 111 -7.71 7.07 -3.03
CA LEU A 111 -6.63 6.56 -3.87
C LEU A 111 -6.34 7.55 -5.01
N THR A 112 -5.27 8.33 -4.85
CA THR A 112 -4.74 9.22 -5.89
C THR A 112 -3.50 8.61 -6.52
N ASN A 113 -3.35 8.69 -7.86
CA ASN A 113 -2.13 8.24 -8.53
C ASN A 113 -0.96 9.15 -8.15
N PHE A 114 0.14 8.55 -7.71
CA PHE A 114 1.36 9.29 -7.39
C PHE A 114 2.20 9.44 -8.65
N LEU A 115 2.48 10.67 -9.05
CA LEU A 115 3.36 10.98 -10.18
C LEU A 115 4.81 11.06 -9.68
N ILE A 116 5.65 10.17 -10.18
CA ILE A 116 7.08 10.20 -9.90
C ILE A 116 7.68 11.34 -10.72
N PRO A 117 8.33 12.35 -10.10
CA PRO A 117 9.02 13.41 -10.84
C PRO A 117 10.04 12.81 -11.81
N ASN A 118 10.27 13.46 -12.95
CA ASN A 118 11.25 13.03 -13.97
C ASN A 118 12.67 13.07 -13.40
N TRP A 119 13.06 12.06 -12.64
CA TRP A 119 14.41 11.89 -12.08
C TRP A 119 15.38 11.32 -13.12
N PHE A 120 14.86 10.54 -14.08
CA PHE A 120 15.62 9.89 -15.14
C PHE A 120 15.51 10.70 -16.44
N GLU A 121 16.13 11.88 -16.50
CA GLU A 121 16.14 12.74 -17.69
C GLU A 121 16.78 12.09 -18.94
N ASN A 122 17.42 10.92 -18.82
CA ASN A 122 18.25 10.34 -19.88
C ASN A 122 17.82 8.95 -20.39
N GLU A 123 16.76 8.33 -19.85
CA GLU A 123 16.33 6.98 -20.27
C GLU A 123 14.84 6.94 -20.64
N SER A 124 14.48 7.70 -21.67
CA SER A 124 13.13 7.74 -22.26
C SER A 124 12.83 6.53 -23.16
N THR A 125 13.31 5.33 -22.80
CA THR A 125 13.09 4.06 -23.54
C THR A 125 12.43 2.98 -22.68
N GLY A 126 11.79 3.35 -21.57
CA GLY A 126 11.05 2.38 -20.79
C GLY A 126 9.68 2.04 -21.42
N SER A 127 9.32 0.76 -21.41
CA SER A 127 8.11 0.22 -22.07
C SER A 127 6.82 0.42 -21.26
N THR A 128 6.92 0.81 -19.99
CA THR A 128 5.75 0.90 -19.09
C THR A 128 4.91 2.13 -19.39
N LYS A 129 3.68 1.90 -19.85
CA LYS A 129 2.70 2.95 -20.21
C LYS A 129 1.65 3.19 -19.13
N ASP A 130 1.48 2.24 -18.23
CA ASP A 130 0.47 2.22 -17.18
C ASP A 130 0.95 1.41 -15.97
N ASN A 131 0.21 1.46 -14.87
CA ASN A 131 0.55 0.71 -13.67
C ASN A 131 0.39 -0.80 -13.92
N PRO A 132 1.48 -1.59 -13.87
CA PRO A 132 1.44 -2.99 -14.26
C PRO A 132 0.76 -3.89 -13.19
N PHE A 133 0.47 -3.36 -12.01
CA PHE A 133 -0.23 -4.09 -10.96
C PHE A 133 -1.74 -4.03 -11.15
N PRO A 134 -2.47 -5.16 -11.08
CA PRO A 134 -3.91 -5.17 -11.18
C PRO A 134 -4.52 -4.40 -10.00
N LEU A 135 -5.35 -3.41 -10.33
CA LEU A 135 -6.17 -2.68 -9.38
C LEU A 135 -7.54 -3.37 -9.25
N PRO A 136 -8.10 -3.52 -8.04
CA PRO A 136 -9.47 -4.01 -7.92
C PRO A 136 -10.49 -3.00 -8.49
N ASP A 137 -11.64 -3.52 -8.95
CA ASP A 137 -12.67 -2.76 -9.66
C ASP A 137 -13.15 -1.52 -8.90
N ALA A 138 -13.24 -1.58 -7.57
CA ALA A 138 -13.61 -0.45 -6.73
C ALA A 138 -12.63 0.72 -6.88
N TYR A 139 -11.33 0.44 -6.82
CA TYR A 139 -10.28 1.45 -6.97
C TYR A 139 -10.19 1.97 -8.40
N MET A 140 -10.36 1.10 -9.41
CA MET A 140 -10.43 1.55 -10.82
C MET A 140 -11.61 2.49 -11.05
N THR A 141 -12.79 2.16 -10.51
CA THR A 141 -14.00 2.98 -10.69
C THR A 141 -13.86 4.35 -10.02
N SER A 142 -13.30 4.40 -8.80
CA SER A 142 -13.02 5.66 -8.10
C SER A 142 -11.93 6.48 -8.78
N GLN A 143 -10.87 5.86 -9.30
CA GLN A 143 -9.88 6.56 -10.12
C GLN A 143 -10.50 7.18 -11.37
N GLN A 144 -11.30 6.41 -12.11
CA GLN A 144 -11.97 6.90 -13.31
C GLN A 144 -12.93 8.05 -12.99
N ARG A 145 -13.66 7.95 -11.87
CA ARG A 145 -14.55 9.01 -11.40
C ARG A 145 -13.78 10.27 -11.04
N ASN A 146 -12.66 10.15 -10.33
CA ASN A 146 -11.83 11.30 -9.95
C ASN A 146 -11.17 11.96 -11.17
N VAL A 147 -10.65 11.17 -12.13
CA VAL A 147 -10.13 11.70 -13.40
C VAL A 147 -11.22 12.41 -14.19
N ASN A 148 -12.40 11.79 -14.32
CA ASN A 148 -13.53 12.39 -15.03
C ASN A 148 -13.99 13.70 -14.36
N ALA A 149 -14.03 13.75 -13.02
CA ALA A 149 -14.38 14.94 -12.26
C ALA A 149 -13.35 16.06 -12.44
N ILE A 150 -12.07 15.73 -12.58
CA ILE A 150 -11.02 16.72 -12.88
C ILE A 150 -11.17 17.26 -14.30
N SER A 151 -11.43 16.40 -15.31
CA SER A 151 -11.64 16.84 -16.70
C SER A 151 -12.91 17.66 -16.89
N LEU A 152 -13.99 17.36 -16.16
CA LEU A 152 -15.23 18.15 -16.20
C LEU A 152 -15.04 19.58 -15.67
N ASN A 153 -14.07 19.80 -14.77
CA ASN A 153 -13.76 21.14 -14.25
C ASN A 153 -12.91 21.99 -15.20
N GLU A 154 -12.29 21.40 -16.23
CA GLU A 154 -11.51 22.13 -17.23
C GLU A 154 -12.40 22.70 -18.35
N ASP A 155 -13.54 22.06 -18.64
CA ASP A 155 -14.50 22.50 -19.67
C ASP A 155 -15.39 23.68 -19.21
N ASP A 156 -15.52 23.93 -17.90
CA ASP A 156 -16.27 25.08 -17.34
C ASP A 156 -15.46 26.39 -17.28
N LYS A 157 -14.29 26.43 -17.93
CA LYS A 157 -13.38 27.60 -17.98
C LYS A 157 -13.28 28.28 -19.35
N LEU A 158 -14.16 27.95 -20.31
CA LEU A 158 -14.29 28.66 -21.59
C LEU A 158 -15.53 29.55 -21.67
#